data_AF-A0A151UDU3-F1
#
_entry.id   AF-A0A151UDU3-F1
#
_cell.length_a   1.000
_cell.length_b   1.000
_cell.length_c   1.000
_cell.angle_alpha   90.00
_cell.angle_beta   90.00
_cell.angle_gamma   90.00
#
_symmetry.space_group_name_H-M   'P 1'
#
loop_
_entity.id
_entity.type
_entity.pdbx_description
1 polymer ?
#
loop_
_entity_poly.entity_id
_entity_poly.type
_entity_poly.pdbx_seq_one_letter_code
_entity_poly.pdbx_strand_id
1 'polypeptide(L)'
;MFFSCFLTEILPVDASKPLLAVDASCILPCAMTYSNAYMKIVGTCRGIILIWVLTYFLIWNPSTGFTRSFYPYPPTIMKICGDYFGLNYYGFGYDRSKDNYVVVQIYLSKCDSSHRALVYSMNAASWRDFEDDSLLTITYSCISVHQGSIGLYFGDSLHWITFNWETNVDVILVYNLIDSKFYELNIPSEVKLEDYTLCCLRIIRGWLAFCTVMRDENWDYMVDIWEMKEYGVHTSWTKLISMQVSNDFPGYMLSACSSDDSILFVNNETGVLATWNAIDETLQYRNIGHVTQCEHEMIMCEETLLST
;
A
#
# COMPACT_ATOMS: atom_id res chain seq x y z
N MET A 1 -8.04 -0.97 -14.74
CA MET A 1 -7.68 -1.46 -13.40
C MET A 1 -6.21 -1.78 -13.40
N PHE A 2 -5.43 -1.14 -12.54
CA PHE A 2 -3.98 -1.22 -12.58
C PHE A 2 -3.53 -2.38 -11.70
N PHE A 3 -2.48 -3.07 -12.11
CA PHE A 3 -1.71 -4.00 -11.32
C PHE A 3 -0.27 -3.53 -11.38
N SER A 4 0.18 -3.02 -10.26
CA SER A 4 1.57 -3.06 -9.92
C SER A 4 1.64 -3.81 -8.60
N CYS A 5 2.71 -4.57 -8.39
CA CYS A 5 3.10 -5.06 -7.06
C CYS A 5 3.22 -3.90 -6.04
N PHE A 6 3.17 -2.65 -6.53
CA PHE A 6 3.21 -1.39 -5.80
C PHE A 6 1.85 -0.71 -5.55
N LEU A 7 0.71 -1.37 -5.73
CA LEU A 7 -0.61 -0.76 -5.48
C LEU A 7 -1.11 -0.90 -4.05
N THR A 8 -1.85 0.12 -3.60
CA THR A 8 -2.50 0.22 -2.27
C THR A 8 -4.01 0.00 -2.34
N GLU A 9 -4.59 -0.07 -3.53
CA GLU A 9 -6.01 -0.30 -3.73
C GLU A 9 -6.16 -1.63 -4.46
N ILE A 10 -6.84 -2.58 -3.83
CA ILE A 10 -7.17 -3.86 -4.44
C ILE A 10 -8.64 -3.80 -4.83
N LEU A 11 -8.89 -3.90 -6.12
CA LEU A 11 -10.24 -4.02 -6.66
C LEU A 11 -10.59 -5.51 -6.85
N PRO A 12 -11.86 -5.91 -6.69
CA PRO A 12 -12.29 -7.26 -6.98
C PRO A 12 -12.07 -7.56 -8.47
N VAL A 13 -11.27 -8.59 -8.75
CA VAL A 13 -10.93 -8.99 -10.12
C VAL A 13 -11.43 -10.39 -10.36
N ASP A 14 -12.17 -10.60 -11.44
CA ASP A 14 -12.51 -11.94 -11.93
C ASP A 14 -11.23 -12.61 -12.44
N ALA A 15 -10.59 -13.41 -11.57
CA ALA A 15 -9.37 -14.14 -11.87
C ALA A 15 -9.55 -15.21 -12.97
N SER A 16 -10.79 -15.47 -13.41
CA SER A 16 -11.09 -16.38 -14.51
C SER A 16 -10.91 -15.74 -15.91
N LYS A 17 -10.86 -14.41 -15.99
CA LYS A 17 -10.60 -13.67 -17.24
C LYS A 17 -9.10 -13.48 -17.50
N PRO A 18 -8.67 -13.28 -18.76
CA PRO A 18 -7.27 -12.98 -19.07
C PRO A 18 -6.83 -11.71 -18.34
N LEU A 19 -5.76 -11.81 -17.53
CA LEU A 19 -5.16 -10.69 -16.79
C LEU A 19 -4.57 -9.59 -17.69
N LEU A 20 -4.46 -9.88 -19.00
CA LEU A 20 -3.93 -9.00 -20.03
C LEU A 20 -4.88 -9.05 -21.22
N ALA A 21 -5.52 -7.93 -21.58
CA ALA A 21 -5.81 -7.68 -22.98
C ALA A 21 -4.50 -7.23 -23.63
N VAL A 22 -4.14 -7.81 -24.78
CA VAL A 22 -2.86 -7.57 -25.48
C VAL A 22 -2.61 -6.09 -25.78
N ASP A 23 -3.65 -5.25 -25.72
CA ASP A 23 -3.62 -3.82 -26.05
C ASP A 23 -3.82 -2.90 -24.83
N ALA A 24 -3.78 -3.45 -23.62
CA ALA A 24 -4.11 -2.74 -22.41
C ALA A 24 -2.88 -1.95 -21.88
N SER A 25 -2.50 -0.90 -22.61
CA SER A 25 -1.48 0.06 -22.16
C SER A 25 -2.05 1.48 -22.09
N CYS A 26 -1.78 2.18 -20.98
CA CYS A 26 -2.10 3.60 -20.81
C CYS A 26 -0.81 4.40 -20.84
N ILE A 27 -0.66 5.30 -21.81
CA ILE A 27 0.51 6.16 -21.90
C ILE A 27 0.30 7.37 -21.01
N LEU A 28 1.17 7.55 -20.02
CA LEU A 28 1.21 8.79 -19.24
C LEU A 28 1.52 9.95 -20.21
N PRO A 29 0.63 10.96 -20.37
CA PRO A 29 0.80 12.00 -21.39
C PRO A 29 2.01 12.93 -21.16
N CYS A 30 2.67 12.80 -20.01
CA CYS A 30 3.80 13.63 -19.65
C CYS A 30 5.03 13.23 -20.48
N ALA A 31 5.50 14.13 -21.35
CA ALA A 31 6.80 13.99 -21.99
C ALA A 31 7.89 14.13 -20.92
N MET A 32 8.24 13.03 -20.27
CA MET A 32 9.30 13.01 -19.27
C MET A 32 10.62 13.06 -20.02
N THR A 33 11.18 14.27 -20.14
CA THR A 33 12.38 14.57 -20.92
C THR A 33 13.66 13.92 -20.37
N TYR A 34 13.58 13.12 -19.32
CA TYR A 34 14.72 12.46 -18.68
C TYR A 34 14.46 10.97 -18.57
N SER A 35 15.19 10.19 -19.37
CA SER A 35 15.07 8.73 -19.48
C SER A 35 15.45 7.93 -18.22
N ASN A 36 15.81 8.60 -17.11
CA ASN A 36 16.30 7.99 -15.87
C ASN A 36 15.60 8.55 -14.61
N ALA A 37 14.42 9.17 -14.74
CA ALA A 37 13.75 9.77 -13.58
C ALA A 37 13.22 8.67 -12.63
N TYR A 38 13.68 8.67 -11.37
CA TYR A 38 13.15 7.80 -10.32
C TYR A 38 11.68 8.15 -10.09
N MET A 39 10.82 7.17 -10.34
CA MET A 39 9.38 7.27 -10.14
C MET A 39 8.96 6.25 -9.12
N LYS A 40 7.90 6.57 -8.38
CA LYS A 40 7.30 5.64 -7.44
C LYS A 40 5.81 5.89 -7.38
N ILE A 41 5.02 4.83 -7.55
CA ILE A 41 3.59 4.90 -7.26
C ILE A 41 3.46 5.03 -5.75
N VAL A 42 2.85 6.13 -5.33
CA VAL A 42 2.58 6.41 -3.92
C VAL A 42 1.31 5.72 -3.48
N GLY A 43 0.31 5.68 -4.35
CA GLY A 43 -0.93 5.01 -4.04
C GLY A 43 -1.96 5.28 -5.12
N THR A 44 -3.06 4.54 -5.02
CA THR A 44 -4.23 4.69 -5.88
C THR A 44 -5.47 4.88 -5.03
N CYS A 45 -6.40 5.67 -5.54
CA CYS A 45 -7.68 5.90 -4.92
C CYS A 45 -8.72 6.28 -5.96
N ARG A 46 -9.81 5.50 -6.07
CA ARG A 46 -10.97 5.80 -6.94
C ARG A 46 -10.55 6.10 -8.39
N GLY A 47 -9.68 5.27 -8.96
CA GLY A 47 -9.20 5.38 -10.34
C GLY A 47 -8.16 6.49 -10.58
N ILE A 48 -7.74 7.20 -9.54
CA ILE A 48 -6.65 8.17 -9.60
C ILE A 48 -5.38 7.55 -9.02
N ILE A 49 -4.25 7.81 -9.68
CA ILE A 49 -2.92 7.38 -9.27
C ILE A 49 -2.12 8.60 -8.82
N LEU A 50 -1.49 8.50 -7.64
CA LEU A 50 -0.48 9.44 -7.19
C LEU A 50 0.92 8.85 -7.46
N ILE A 51 1.74 9.60 -8.18
CA ILE A 51 3.09 9.22 -8.57
C ILE A 51 4.07 10.24 -8.02
N TRP A 52 5.09 9.79 -7.31
CA TRP A 52 6.26 10.59 -6.98
C TRP A 52 7.19 10.63 -8.20
N VAL A 53 7.52 11.83 -8.67
CA VAL A 53 8.45 12.04 -9.78
C VAL A 53 9.54 13.01 -9.34
N LEU A 54 10.72 12.50 -8.97
CA LEU A 54 11.88 13.28 -8.52
C LEU A 54 11.55 14.34 -7.44
N THR A 55 11.17 15.55 -7.87
CA THR A 55 10.94 16.74 -7.05
C THR A 55 9.47 17.14 -6.91
N TYR A 56 8.53 16.41 -7.52
CA TYR A 56 7.10 16.72 -7.47
C TYR A 56 6.24 15.46 -7.40
N PHE A 57 4.98 15.65 -6.98
CA PHE A 57 3.94 14.66 -7.11
C PHE A 57 3.14 14.91 -8.39
N LEU A 58 2.78 13.84 -9.07
CA LEU A 58 1.92 13.81 -10.23
C LEU A 58 0.68 12.99 -9.90
N ILE A 59 -0.48 13.63 -9.96
CA ILE A 59 -1.77 12.97 -10.00
C ILE A 59 -2.10 12.65 -11.45
N TRP A 60 -2.56 11.42 -11.69
CA TRP A 60 -2.96 10.95 -13.01
C TRP A 60 -4.23 10.12 -12.91
N ASN A 61 -5.24 10.45 -13.74
CA ASN A 61 -6.36 9.58 -14.02
C ASN A 61 -6.15 8.99 -15.42
N PRO A 62 -5.82 7.70 -15.55
CA PRO A 62 -5.52 7.12 -16.84
C PRO A 62 -6.77 7.00 -17.74
N SER A 63 -7.96 6.88 -17.16
CA SER A 63 -9.22 6.74 -17.90
C SER A 63 -9.68 8.05 -18.56
N THR A 64 -9.38 9.19 -17.94
CA THR A 64 -9.74 10.51 -18.47
C THR A 64 -8.56 11.27 -19.07
N GLY A 65 -7.34 10.78 -18.86
CA GLY A 65 -6.10 11.49 -19.19
C GLY A 65 -5.82 12.70 -18.29
N PHE A 66 -6.64 12.96 -17.26
CA PHE A 66 -6.43 14.08 -16.35
C PHE A 66 -5.07 13.95 -15.65
N THR A 67 -4.34 15.05 -15.59
CA THR A 67 -3.05 15.13 -14.90
C THR A 67 -2.93 16.43 -14.13
N ARG A 68 -2.28 16.38 -12.96
CA ARG A 68 -1.97 17.57 -12.16
C ARG A 68 -0.71 17.33 -11.33
N SER A 69 0.23 18.27 -11.39
CA SER A 69 1.46 18.21 -10.60
C SER A 69 1.49 19.24 -9.48
N PHE A 70 2.15 18.91 -8.37
CA PHE A 70 2.39 19.83 -7.26
C PHE A 70 3.66 19.43 -6.49
N TYR A 71 4.26 20.38 -5.78
CA TYR A 71 5.46 20.11 -4.99
C TYR A 71 5.12 19.27 -3.74
N PRO A 72 6.00 18.35 -3.32
CA PRO A 72 5.76 17.42 -2.24
C PRO A 72 5.97 18.05 -0.87
N TYR A 73 6.18 19.36 -0.81
CA TYR A 73 6.34 20.15 0.42
C TYR A 73 5.96 21.61 0.13
N PRO A 74 5.42 22.35 1.11
CA PRO A 74 5.25 23.79 0.96
C PRO A 74 6.59 24.53 1.14
N PRO A 75 6.77 25.70 0.50
CA PRO A 75 8.03 26.47 0.56
C PRO A 75 8.48 26.83 1.99
N THR A 76 7.53 27.03 2.90
CA THR A 76 7.77 27.44 4.30
C THR A 76 8.35 26.33 5.17
N ILE A 77 8.35 25.08 4.70
CA ILE A 77 8.66 23.87 5.45
C ILE A 77 10.09 23.33 5.19
N MET A 78 10.93 24.08 4.48
CA MET A 78 12.39 23.81 4.44
C MET A 78 13.05 23.71 5.84
N LYS A 79 12.38 24.10 6.93
CA LYS A 79 12.83 23.86 8.31
C LYS A 79 12.56 22.45 8.86
N ILE A 80 11.56 21.72 8.34
CA ILE A 80 11.35 20.30 8.67
C ILE A 80 12.35 19.46 7.88
N CYS A 81 12.65 19.82 6.63
CA CYS A 81 13.60 19.08 5.80
C CYS A 81 15.06 19.46 6.14
N GLY A 82 15.81 18.53 6.74
CA GLY A 82 17.22 18.66 7.12
C GLY A 82 17.66 17.41 7.91
N ASP A 83 18.83 17.43 8.56
CA ASP A 83 19.32 16.29 9.34
C ASP A 83 18.36 15.85 10.46
N TYR A 84 17.42 16.70 10.87
CA TYR A 84 16.52 16.52 12.01
C TYR A 84 15.30 15.62 11.75
N PHE A 85 14.68 15.68 10.57
CA PHE A 85 13.49 14.87 10.25
C PHE A 85 13.71 13.98 9.04
N GLY A 86 13.17 12.76 9.07
CA GLY A 86 13.02 11.90 7.91
C GLY A 86 11.58 11.92 7.40
N LEU A 87 11.36 11.95 6.08
CA LEU A 87 10.05 11.59 5.53
C LEU A 87 9.94 10.07 5.60
N ASN A 88 9.00 9.58 6.41
CA ASN A 88 8.94 8.15 6.74
C ASN A 88 7.67 7.49 6.26
N TYR A 89 6.56 8.23 6.24
CA TYR A 89 5.31 7.71 5.73
C TYR A 89 4.64 8.71 4.82
N TYR A 90 3.90 8.22 3.84
CA TYR A 90 3.02 9.00 3.01
C TYR A 90 1.86 8.14 2.53
N GLY A 91 0.74 8.76 2.24
CA GLY A 91 -0.47 8.06 1.81
C GLY A 91 -1.32 8.95 0.92
N PHE A 92 -2.10 8.31 0.07
CA PHE A 92 -3.01 8.96 -0.86
C PHE A 92 -4.41 8.38 -0.68
N GLY A 93 -5.39 9.25 -0.44
CA GLY A 93 -6.75 8.82 -0.21
C GLY A 93 -7.76 9.89 -0.60
N TYR A 94 -9.04 9.54 -0.45
CA TYR A 94 -10.17 10.40 -0.80
C TYR A 94 -11.02 10.68 0.44
N ASP A 95 -11.13 11.97 0.78
CA ASP A 95 -12.04 12.48 1.80
C ASP A 95 -13.41 12.71 1.16
N ARG A 96 -14.31 11.74 1.34
CA ARG A 96 -15.67 11.82 0.81
C ARG A 96 -16.51 12.92 1.44
N SER A 97 -16.19 13.39 2.64
CA SER A 97 -16.93 14.46 3.29
C SER A 97 -16.70 15.82 2.63
N LYS A 98 -15.55 15.98 1.97
CA LYS A 98 -15.13 17.22 1.30
C LYS A 98 -15.01 17.09 -0.22
N ASP A 99 -15.38 15.94 -0.78
CA ASP A 99 -15.19 15.59 -2.20
C ASP A 99 -13.76 15.96 -2.66
N ASN A 100 -12.77 15.46 -1.92
CA ASN A 100 -11.40 15.94 -2.03
C ASN A 100 -10.39 14.81 -1.91
N TYR A 101 -9.45 14.78 -2.85
CA TYR A 101 -8.25 13.96 -2.71
C TYR A 101 -7.27 14.58 -1.72
N VAL A 102 -6.66 13.72 -0.91
CA VAL A 102 -5.76 14.10 0.17
C VAL A 102 -4.46 13.31 0.05
N VAL A 103 -3.35 14.02 0.20
CA VAL A 103 -2.03 13.40 0.44
C VAL A 103 -1.64 13.66 1.87
N VAL A 104 -1.24 12.62 2.58
CA VAL A 104 -0.67 12.73 3.92
C VAL A 104 0.81 12.38 3.84
N GLN A 105 1.65 13.12 4.53
CA GLN A 105 3.05 12.81 4.75
C GLN A 105 3.33 12.87 6.25
N ILE A 106 4.09 11.93 6.77
CA ILE A 106 4.48 11.88 8.18
C ILE A 106 6.00 11.90 8.26
N TYR A 107 6.49 12.89 8.98
CA TYR A 107 7.90 13.15 9.22
C TYR A 107 8.23 12.77 10.65
N LEU A 108 9.11 11.80 10.84
CA LEU A 108 9.57 11.47 12.18
C LEU A 108 10.81 12.29 12.51
N SER A 109 10.82 12.90 13.69
CA SER A 109 12.02 13.50 14.27
C SER A 109 13.04 12.39 14.58
N LYS A 110 14.32 12.69 14.34
CA LYS A 110 15.44 11.80 14.67
C LYS A 110 16.00 12.04 16.08
N CYS A 111 15.57 13.11 16.74
CA CYS A 111 16.15 13.57 18.00
C CYS A 111 15.18 13.48 19.19
N ASP A 112 13.88 13.54 18.93
CA ASP A 112 12.83 13.55 19.95
C ASP A 112 11.50 13.04 19.36
N SER A 113 10.42 13.12 20.14
CA SER A 113 9.07 12.71 19.74
C SER A 113 8.30 13.80 18.98
N SER A 114 8.95 14.87 18.49
CA SER A 114 8.28 15.99 17.80
C SER A 114 7.86 15.67 16.35
N HIS A 115 7.37 14.46 16.11
CA HIS A 115 6.88 13.99 14.82
C HIS A 115 5.81 14.93 14.25
N ARG A 116 5.80 15.12 12.93
CA ARG A 116 4.88 16.08 12.26
C ARG A 116 4.19 15.43 11.08
N ALA A 117 2.92 15.75 10.85
CA ALA A 117 2.21 15.34 9.66
C ALA A 117 1.88 16.55 8.78
N LEU A 118 2.01 16.39 7.46
CA LEU A 118 1.58 17.36 6.48
C LEU A 118 0.44 16.78 5.66
N VAL A 119 -0.59 17.59 5.47
CA VAL A 119 -1.78 17.18 4.72
C VAL A 119 -1.97 18.12 3.55
N TYR A 120 -1.89 17.58 2.33
CA TYR A 120 -2.22 18.30 1.11
C TYR A 120 -3.70 18.09 0.78
N SER A 121 -4.43 19.17 0.60
CA SER A 121 -5.78 19.12 0.03
C SER A 121 -5.74 19.49 -1.43
N MET A 122 -6.33 18.65 -2.28
CA MET A 122 -6.35 18.92 -3.71
C MET A 122 -7.22 20.13 -4.08
N ASN A 123 -8.39 20.26 -3.46
CA ASN A 123 -9.32 21.35 -3.73
C ASN A 123 -8.72 22.69 -3.30
N ALA A 124 -8.03 22.73 -2.15
CA ALA A 124 -7.34 23.94 -1.68
C ALA A 124 -5.99 24.18 -2.39
N ALA A 125 -5.45 23.16 -3.08
CA ALA A 125 -4.14 23.18 -3.72
C ALA A 125 -2.99 23.56 -2.77
N SER A 126 -3.12 23.23 -1.49
CA SER A 126 -2.21 23.69 -0.44
C SER A 126 -1.91 22.60 0.58
N TRP A 127 -0.70 22.65 1.13
CA TRP A 127 -0.31 21.88 2.31
C TRP A 127 -0.73 22.62 3.58
N ARG A 128 -1.17 21.85 4.58
CA ARG A 128 -1.32 22.30 5.96
C ARG A 128 -0.49 21.43 6.89
N ASP A 129 0.04 22.07 7.92
CA ASP A 129 0.65 21.38 9.05
C ASP A 129 -0.45 20.73 9.90
N PHE A 130 -0.12 19.60 10.51
CA PHE A 130 -1.00 18.85 11.38
C PHE A 130 -0.18 18.20 12.48
N GLU A 131 -0.46 18.65 13.70
CA GLU A 131 0.10 18.13 14.94
C GLU A 131 -0.99 17.31 15.65
N ASP A 132 -0.62 16.11 16.10
CA ASP A 132 -1.52 15.18 16.79
C ASP A 132 -0.67 14.40 17.80
N ASP A 133 -1.14 14.33 19.04
CA ASP A 133 -0.43 13.67 20.14
C ASP A 133 -0.24 12.17 19.86
N SER A 134 -1.10 11.56 19.05
CA SER A 134 -0.97 10.16 18.64
C SER A 134 0.28 9.89 17.81
N LEU A 135 0.91 10.92 17.26
CA LEU A 135 2.19 10.80 16.55
C LEU A 135 3.38 10.78 17.51
N LEU A 136 3.24 11.16 18.78
CA LEU A 136 4.37 11.27 19.71
C LEU A 136 4.99 9.91 20.07
N THR A 137 4.19 8.85 20.00
CA THR A 137 4.54 7.50 20.44
C THR A 137 5.00 6.58 19.31
N ILE A 138 4.88 7.01 18.06
CA ILE A 138 5.18 6.15 16.91
C ILE A 138 6.66 6.20 16.51
N THR A 139 7.15 5.06 16.03
CA THR A 139 8.45 4.93 15.38
C THR A 139 8.38 3.86 14.29
N TYR A 140 9.53 3.53 13.70
CA TYR A 140 9.66 2.50 12.69
C TYR A 140 9.36 1.11 13.26
N SER A 141 8.65 0.28 12.49
CA SER A 141 8.50 -1.14 12.83
C SER A 141 9.87 -1.83 12.90
N CYS A 142 9.95 -2.88 13.72
CA CYS A 142 11.17 -3.67 13.93
C CYS A 142 11.56 -4.52 12.72
N ILE A 143 10.66 -4.68 11.75
CA ILE A 143 10.88 -5.49 10.55
C ILE A 143 10.73 -4.70 9.25
N SER A 144 11.14 -5.34 8.15
CA SER A 144 10.88 -4.80 6.82
C SER A 144 9.37 -4.82 6.56
N VAL A 145 8.82 -3.65 6.25
CA VAL A 145 7.44 -3.51 5.77
C VAL A 145 7.50 -3.36 4.26
N HIS A 146 6.81 -4.23 3.52
CA HIS A 146 6.74 -4.10 2.06
C HIS A 146 6.02 -2.81 1.70
N GLN A 147 6.60 -2.05 0.75
CA GLN A 147 6.22 -0.67 0.45
C GLN A 147 6.34 0.31 1.63
N GLY A 148 7.00 -0.08 2.73
CA GLY A 148 6.78 0.35 4.13
C GLY A 148 6.44 1.79 4.49
N SER A 149 6.81 2.77 3.67
CA SER A 149 6.40 4.16 3.83
C SER A 149 5.00 4.47 3.27
N ILE A 150 4.45 3.60 2.44
CA ILE A 150 3.21 3.81 1.71
C ILE A 150 2.00 3.38 2.55
N GLY A 151 1.05 4.28 2.74
CA GLY A 151 -0.18 4.04 3.45
C GLY A 151 -1.25 3.37 2.59
N LEU A 152 -1.91 2.37 3.15
CA LEU A 152 -3.06 1.70 2.53
C LEU A 152 -4.33 2.54 2.75
N TYR A 153 -5.01 2.92 1.67
CA TYR A 153 -6.32 3.56 1.76
C TYR A 153 -7.43 2.51 1.88
N PHE A 154 -8.17 2.54 2.98
CA PHE A 154 -9.30 1.63 3.26
C PHE A 154 -10.33 2.33 4.15
N GLY A 155 -11.62 2.19 3.86
CA GLY A 155 -12.68 2.71 4.76
C GLY A 155 -12.52 4.18 5.16
N ASP A 156 -12.23 5.07 4.20
CA ASP A 156 -11.98 6.51 4.40
C ASP A 156 -10.75 6.87 5.25
N SER A 157 -9.88 5.90 5.49
CA SER A 157 -8.69 6.06 6.32
C SER A 157 -7.42 5.58 5.61
N LEU A 158 -6.29 6.15 5.99
CA LEU A 158 -4.97 5.70 5.59
C LEU A 158 -4.33 4.89 6.72
N HIS A 159 -3.69 3.78 6.38
CA HIS A 159 -3.14 2.82 7.35
C HIS A 159 -1.66 2.56 7.09
N TRP A 160 -0.84 2.62 8.15
CA TRP A 160 0.60 2.30 8.10
C TRP A 160 0.95 1.33 9.23
N ILE A 161 1.87 0.41 8.97
CA ILE A 161 2.43 -0.45 10.02
C ILE A 161 3.56 0.33 10.71
N THR A 162 3.44 0.50 12.03
CA THR A 162 4.39 1.27 12.86
C THR A 162 4.66 0.52 14.16
N PHE A 163 5.58 1.05 14.96
CA PHE A 163 5.83 0.57 16.31
C PHE A 163 5.50 1.67 17.32
N ASN A 164 4.82 1.33 18.41
CA ASN A 164 4.60 2.25 19.52
C ASN A 164 5.69 2.00 20.58
N TRP A 165 6.57 2.97 20.80
CA TRP A 165 7.72 2.81 21.70
C TRP A 165 7.35 2.91 23.18
N GLU A 166 6.22 3.52 23.53
CA GLU A 166 5.75 3.67 24.90
C GLU A 166 5.13 2.35 25.40
N THR A 167 4.30 1.72 24.56
CA THR A 167 3.65 0.44 24.87
C THR A 167 4.49 -0.78 24.44
N ASN A 168 5.55 -0.56 23.65
CA ASN A 168 6.45 -1.58 23.13
C ASN A 168 5.71 -2.67 22.32
N VAL A 169 4.81 -2.25 21.44
CA VAL A 169 4.05 -3.13 20.54
C VAL A 169 3.98 -2.59 19.12
N ASP A 170 3.94 -3.50 18.14
CA ASP A 170 3.61 -3.16 16.75
C ASP A 170 2.12 -2.82 16.61
N VAL A 171 1.83 -1.76 15.88
CA VAL A 171 0.48 -1.23 15.69
C VAL A 171 0.26 -0.83 14.24
N ILE A 172 -1.01 -0.64 13.88
CA ILE A 172 -1.42 0.00 12.65
C ILE A 172 -1.79 1.44 12.99
N LEU A 173 -0.96 2.40 12.58
CA LEU A 173 -1.30 3.82 12.65
C LEU A 173 -2.35 4.12 11.59
N VAL A 174 -3.43 4.77 12.00
CA VAL A 174 -4.56 5.12 11.14
C VAL A 174 -4.75 6.63 11.12
N TYR A 175 -4.94 7.20 9.92
CA TYR A 175 -5.42 8.56 9.75
C TYR A 175 -6.79 8.54 9.09
N ASN A 176 -7.82 8.93 9.83
CA ASN A 176 -9.17 9.06 9.29
C ASN A 176 -9.31 10.40 8.56
N LEU A 177 -9.63 10.36 7.27
CA LEU A 177 -9.70 11.56 6.43
C LEU A 177 -10.91 12.44 6.75
N ILE A 178 -12.01 11.84 7.19
CA ILE A 178 -13.26 12.53 7.52
C ILE A 178 -13.08 13.31 8.82
N ASP A 179 -12.68 12.61 9.88
CA ASP A 179 -12.51 13.17 11.21
C ASP A 179 -11.20 13.96 11.34
N SER A 180 -10.27 13.75 10.40
CA SER A 180 -8.95 14.37 10.37
C SER A 180 -8.16 14.12 11.66
N LYS A 181 -8.11 12.87 12.12
CA LYS A 181 -7.45 12.45 13.37
C LYS A 181 -6.63 11.18 13.17
N PHE A 182 -5.56 11.06 13.96
CA PHE A 182 -4.86 9.80 14.11
C PHE A 182 -5.45 8.95 15.23
N TYR A 183 -5.34 7.64 15.06
CA TYR A 183 -5.54 6.64 16.12
C TYR A 183 -4.78 5.37 15.76
N GLU A 184 -4.69 4.44 16.70
CA GLU A 184 -4.01 3.16 16.52
C GLU A 184 -5.02 2.01 16.46
N LEU A 185 -4.73 1.03 15.62
CA LEU A 185 -5.36 -0.29 15.65
C LEU A 185 -4.31 -1.35 15.98
N ASN A 186 -4.73 -2.42 16.66
CA ASN A 186 -3.86 -3.55 16.92
C ASN A 186 -3.69 -4.41 15.65
N ILE A 187 -2.48 -4.95 15.47
CA ILE A 187 -2.25 -6.09 14.58
C ILE A 187 -2.89 -7.38 15.17
N PRO A 188 -3.00 -8.49 14.41
CA PRO A 188 -3.51 -9.75 14.96
C PRO A 188 -2.70 -10.20 16.18
N SER A 189 -3.38 -10.64 17.25
CA SER A 189 -2.73 -10.98 18.53
C SER A 189 -1.78 -12.17 18.46
N GLU A 190 -1.99 -13.10 17.53
CA GLU A 190 -1.08 -14.23 17.33
C GLU A 190 0.19 -13.85 16.56
N VAL A 191 0.27 -12.64 15.99
CA VAL A 191 1.40 -12.20 15.18
C VAL A 191 2.44 -11.51 16.05
N LYS A 192 3.67 -12.03 16.01
CA LYS A 192 4.86 -11.36 16.54
C LYS A 192 5.77 -11.01 15.38
N LEU A 193 5.93 -9.73 15.06
CA LEU A 193 6.65 -9.33 13.85
C LEU A 193 8.11 -9.79 13.83
N GLU A 194 8.74 -9.93 14.99
CA GLU A 194 10.10 -10.48 15.12
C GLU A 194 10.29 -11.89 14.52
N ASP A 195 9.21 -12.68 14.40
CA ASP A 195 9.26 -14.02 13.81
C ASP A 195 9.16 -14.00 12.27
N TYR A 196 8.90 -12.84 11.66
CA TYR A 196 8.63 -12.70 10.23
C TYR A 196 9.75 -11.92 9.51
N THR A 197 9.93 -12.22 8.23
CA THR A 197 10.89 -11.51 7.37
C THR A 197 10.30 -10.22 6.81
N LEU A 198 9.00 -10.21 6.53
CA LEU A 198 8.32 -9.13 5.85
C LEU A 198 6.84 -9.09 6.25
N CYS A 199 6.24 -7.91 6.30
CA CYS A 199 4.79 -7.75 6.43
C CYS A 199 4.24 -6.67 5.50
N CYS A 200 2.93 -6.66 5.28
CA CYS A 200 2.21 -5.56 4.64
C CYS A 200 0.71 -5.57 4.94
N LEU A 201 0.08 -4.42 4.70
CA LEU A 201 -1.37 -4.29 4.68
C LEU A 201 -1.89 -4.44 3.25
N ARG A 202 -3.04 -5.08 3.11
CA ARG A 202 -3.74 -5.31 1.84
C ARG A 202 -5.24 -5.19 2.04
N ILE A 203 -5.98 -5.10 0.95
CA ILE A 203 -7.44 -5.31 0.95
C ILE A 203 -7.69 -6.68 0.31
N ILE A 204 -8.20 -7.63 1.09
CA ILE A 204 -8.47 -8.99 0.62
C ILE A 204 -9.94 -9.27 0.90
N ARG A 205 -10.67 -9.68 -0.15
CA ARG A 205 -12.11 -9.97 -0.13
C ARG A 205 -12.93 -8.82 0.48
N GLY A 206 -12.51 -7.58 0.21
CA GLY A 206 -13.14 -6.36 0.73
C GLY A 206 -12.79 -6.03 2.19
N TRP A 207 -11.95 -6.82 2.86
CA TRP A 207 -11.54 -6.59 4.25
C TRP A 207 -10.12 -6.03 4.33
N LEU A 208 -9.85 -5.26 5.39
CA LEU A 208 -8.47 -4.92 5.75
C LEU A 208 -7.75 -6.21 6.15
N ALA A 209 -6.65 -6.49 5.46
CA ALA A 209 -5.86 -7.69 5.64
C ALA A 209 -4.43 -7.38 6.07
N PHE A 210 -3.91 -8.23 6.95
CA PHE A 210 -2.52 -8.23 7.40
C PHE A 210 -1.81 -9.45 6.83
N CYS A 211 -0.85 -9.21 5.94
CA CYS A 211 -0.08 -10.26 5.27
C CYS A 211 1.33 -10.32 5.85
N THR A 212 1.83 -11.52 6.13
CA THR A 212 3.22 -11.72 6.54
C THR A 212 3.91 -12.78 5.70
N VAL A 213 5.23 -12.65 5.60
CA VAL A 213 6.11 -13.62 4.96
C VAL A 213 7.20 -14.01 5.95
N MET A 214 7.40 -15.30 6.13
CA MET A 214 8.52 -15.86 6.90
C MET A 214 9.20 -16.96 6.11
N ARG A 215 10.43 -17.29 6.51
CA ARG A 215 11.10 -18.51 6.07
C ARG A 215 10.95 -19.58 7.15
N ASP A 216 10.53 -20.76 6.76
CA ASP A 216 10.50 -21.90 7.66
C ASP A 216 11.90 -22.52 7.84
N GLU A 217 11.99 -23.59 8.64
CA GLU A 217 13.25 -24.30 8.91
C GLU A 217 13.88 -24.92 7.65
N ASN A 218 13.07 -25.21 6.63
CA ASN A 218 13.49 -25.78 5.35
C ASN A 218 13.88 -24.69 4.33
N TRP A 219 13.89 -23.42 4.75
CA TRP A 219 14.10 -22.25 3.89
C TRP A 219 12.98 -22.03 2.86
N ASP A 220 11.80 -22.60 3.09
CA ASP A 220 10.60 -22.36 2.29
C ASP A 220 9.90 -21.08 2.74
N TYR A 221 9.35 -20.32 1.79
CA TYR A 221 8.57 -19.13 2.12
C TYR A 221 7.14 -19.50 2.50
N MET A 222 6.75 -19.09 3.72
CA MET A 222 5.39 -19.19 4.22
C MET A 222 4.73 -17.83 4.18
N VAL A 223 3.50 -17.79 3.68
CA VAL A 223 2.65 -16.60 3.66
C VAL A 223 1.46 -16.83 4.57
N ASP A 224 1.29 -15.95 5.55
CA ASP A 224 0.09 -15.87 6.37
C ASP A 224 -0.74 -14.66 5.98
N ILE A 225 -2.06 -14.83 5.92
CA ILE A 225 -3.00 -13.75 5.67
C ILE A 225 -4.05 -13.75 6.77
N TRP A 226 -4.22 -12.60 7.39
CA TRP A 226 -5.25 -12.33 8.40
C TRP A 226 -6.22 -11.28 7.85
N GLU A 227 -7.51 -11.40 8.17
CA GLU A 227 -8.53 -10.43 7.79
C GLU A 227 -9.23 -9.88 9.05
N MET A 228 -9.48 -8.57 9.08
CA MET A 228 -10.27 -7.91 10.13
C MET A 228 -11.74 -7.92 9.73
N LYS A 229 -12.52 -8.86 10.28
CA LYS A 229 -13.94 -9.06 9.93
C LYS A 229 -14.86 -7.95 10.43
N GLU A 230 -14.44 -7.22 11.45
CA GLU A 230 -15.15 -6.05 11.94
C GLU A 230 -14.14 -4.91 12.14
N TYR A 231 -14.24 -3.89 11.29
CA TYR A 231 -13.25 -2.82 11.26
C TYR A 231 -13.12 -2.12 12.62
N GLY A 232 -11.89 -1.98 13.11
CA GLY A 232 -11.58 -1.36 14.40
C GLY A 232 -11.73 -2.28 15.61
N VAL A 233 -12.28 -3.49 15.46
CA VAL A 233 -12.44 -4.45 16.56
C VAL A 233 -11.28 -5.43 16.58
N HIS A 234 -10.40 -5.30 17.58
CA HIS A 234 -9.16 -6.10 17.67
C HIS A 234 -9.40 -7.61 17.71
N THR A 235 -10.47 -8.09 18.35
CA THR A 235 -10.81 -9.53 18.41
C THR A 235 -11.40 -10.09 17.11
N SER A 236 -11.61 -9.24 16.10
CA SER A 236 -12.20 -9.65 14.81
C SER A 236 -11.17 -10.12 13.79
N TRP A 237 -9.87 -10.04 14.12
CA TRP A 237 -8.82 -10.62 13.30
C TRP A 237 -8.99 -12.14 13.22
N THR A 238 -9.07 -12.67 12.01
CA THR A 238 -9.15 -14.10 11.75
C THR A 238 -8.10 -14.50 10.73
N LYS A 239 -7.35 -15.57 11.00
CA LYS A 239 -6.42 -16.14 10.03
C LYS A 239 -7.21 -16.74 8.87
N LEU A 240 -7.04 -16.19 7.68
CA LEU A 240 -7.68 -16.69 6.47
C LEU A 240 -6.94 -17.90 5.92
N ILE A 241 -5.63 -17.77 5.77
CA ILE A 241 -4.77 -18.79 5.19
C ILE A 241 -3.36 -18.71 5.76
N SER A 242 -2.73 -19.89 5.84
CA SER A 242 -1.31 -20.08 6.03
C SER A 242 -0.85 -21.05 4.94
N MET A 243 0.03 -20.60 4.05
CA MET A 243 0.41 -21.39 2.89
C MET A 243 1.89 -21.33 2.61
N GLN A 244 2.44 -22.49 2.24
CA GLN A 244 3.77 -22.58 1.67
C GLN A 244 3.70 -22.17 0.20
N VAL A 245 4.60 -21.29 -0.21
CA VAL A 245 4.74 -20.93 -1.62
C VAL A 245 6.06 -21.51 -2.10
N SER A 246 5.99 -22.43 -3.08
CA SER A 246 7.10 -23.30 -3.50
C SER A 246 8.44 -22.55 -3.71
N ASN A 247 9.52 -23.21 -3.26
CA ASN A 247 10.92 -22.82 -3.48
C ASN A 247 11.43 -23.06 -4.92
N ASP A 248 10.57 -23.51 -5.83
CA ASP A 248 10.92 -23.65 -7.25
C ASP A 248 11.29 -22.30 -7.90
N PHE A 249 10.99 -21.18 -7.24
CA PHE A 249 11.26 -19.83 -7.71
C PHE A 249 12.01 -19.02 -6.64
N PRO A 250 13.07 -18.27 -7.01
CA PRO A 250 13.68 -17.31 -6.09
C PRO A 250 12.69 -16.18 -5.72
N GLY A 251 12.95 -15.52 -4.60
CA GLY A 251 12.09 -14.45 -4.08
C GLY A 251 10.88 -14.95 -3.27
N TYR A 252 10.12 -14.01 -2.74
CA TYR A 252 8.88 -14.24 -1.99
C TYR A 252 7.65 -13.82 -2.79
N MET A 253 6.49 -14.29 -2.35
CA MET A 253 5.21 -14.05 -3.02
C MET A 253 4.34 -13.14 -2.16
N LEU A 254 3.72 -12.15 -2.80
CA LEU A 254 2.84 -11.18 -2.14
C LEU A 254 1.47 -11.19 -2.79
N SER A 255 0.43 -11.05 -1.97
CA SER A 255 -0.92 -10.86 -2.50
C SER A 255 -1.04 -9.52 -3.22
N ALA A 256 -1.59 -9.59 -4.43
CA ALA A 256 -1.79 -8.46 -5.33
C ALA A 256 -3.26 -8.11 -5.49
N CYS A 257 -4.14 -9.10 -5.67
CA CYS A 257 -5.58 -8.89 -5.58
C CYS A 257 -6.33 -10.13 -5.11
N SER A 258 -7.63 -9.95 -4.90
CA SER A 258 -8.54 -11.02 -4.54
C SER A 258 -9.89 -10.88 -5.24
N SER A 259 -10.53 -12.01 -5.52
CA SER A 259 -11.96 -12.14 -5.72
C SER A 259 -12.58 -12.78 -4.46
N ASP A 260 -13.89 -13.04 -4.48
CA ASP A 260 -14.57 -13.72 -3.37
C ASP A 260 -13.98 -15.10 -3.06
N ASP A 261 -13.51 -15.80 -4.10
CA ASP A 261 -13.07 -17.20 -4.05
C ASP A 261 -11.61 -17.40 -4.48
N SER A 262 -10.86 -16.33 -4.76
CA SER A 262 -9.46 -16.48 -5.20
C SER A 262 -8.56 -15.35 -4.75
N ILE A 263 -7.28 -15.64 -4.50
CA ILE A 263 -6.24 -14.65 -4.22
C ILE A 263 -5.13 -14.79 -5.25
N LEU A 264 -4.77 -13.68 -5.90
CA LEU A 264 -3.63 -13.61 -6.80
C LEU A 264 -2.40 -13.14 -6.03
N PHE A 265 -1.32 -13.89 -6.18
CA PHE A 265 0.00 -13.58 -5.66
C PHE A 265 0.98 -13.31 -6.81
N VAL A 266 1.94 -12.42 -6.55
CA VAL A 266 3.00 -12.07 -7.49
C VAL A 266 4.35 -12.28 -6.82
N ASN A 267 5.28 -12.91 -7.52
CA ASN A 267 6.66 -13.06 -7.09
C ASN A 267 7.41 -11.73 -7.27
N ASN A 268 8.16 -11.32 -6.25
CA ASN A 268 8.89 -10.05 -6.27
C ASN A 268 10.11 -10.03 -7.22
N GLU A 269 10.61 -11.18 -7.66
CA GLU A 269 11.84 -11.31 -8.45
C GLU A 269 11.61 -11.88 -9.86
N THR A 270 10.73 -12.87 -10.00
CA THR A 270 10.61 -13.68 -11.23
C THR A 270 9.43 -13.29 -12.11
N GLY A 271 8.46 -12.51 -11.59
CA GLY A 271 7.21 -12.23 -12.30
C GLY A 271 6.23 -13.41 -12.34
N VAL A 272 6.54 -14.52 -11.65
CA VAL A 272 5.62 -15.65 -11.50
C VAL A 272 4.37 -15.21 -10.75
N LEU A 273 3.22 -15.59 -11.29
CA LEU A 273 1.93 -15.44 -10.64
C LEU A 273 1.51 -16.76 -10.00
N ALA A 274 0.89 -16.69 -8.83
CA ALA A 274 0.19 -17.82 -8.25
C ALA A 274 -1.25 -17.41 -7.92
N THR A 275 -2.22 -18.22 -8.32
CA THR A 275 -3.62 -18.02 -7.95
C THR A 275 -4.01 -19.09 -6.96
N TRP A 276 -4.36 -18.66 -5.75
CA TRP A 276 -4.99 -19.53 -4.77
C TRP A 276 -6.50 -19.50 -4.97
N ASN A 277 -7.14 -20.67 -4.94
CA ASN A 277 -8.59 -20.82 -5.02
C ASN A 277 -9.10 -21.33 -3.66
N ALA A 278 -10.06 -20.61 -3.08
CA ALA A 278 -10.63 -20.88 -1.78
C ALA A 278 -11.62 -22.06 -1.78
N ILE A 279 -12.18 -22.42 -2.93
CA ILE A 279 -13.18 -23.49 -3.06
C ILE A 279 -12.51 -24.86 -2.98
N ASP A 280 -11.40 -25.03 -3.67
CA ASP A 280 -10.66 -26.30 -3.74
C ASP A 280 -9.35 -26.28 -2.94
N GLU A 281 -9.02 -25.15 -2.31
CA GLU A 281 -7.80 -24.90 -1.55
C GLU A 281 -6.52 -25.14 -2.36
N THR A 282 -6.59 -24.99 -3.69
CA THR A 282 -5.43 -25.24 -4.58
C THR A 282 -4.68 -23.97 -4.95
N LEU A 283 -3.38 -24.14 -5.18
CA LEU A 283 -2.51 -23.09 -5.70
C LEU A 283 -2.06 -23.43 -7.12
N GLN A 284 -2.33 -22.52 -8.06
CA GLN A 284 -1.96 -22.68 -9.45
C GLN A 284 -0.95 -21.61 -9.87
N TYR A 285 0.19 -22.03 -10.40
CA TYR A 285 1.24 -21.14 -10.88
C TYR A 285 1.09 -20.85 -12.37
N ARG A 286 1.30 -19.60 -12.75
CA ARG A 286 1.35 -19.13 -14.14
C ARG A 286 2.56 -18.23 -14.33
N ASN A 287 3.35 -18.52 -15.36
CA ASN A 287 4.48 -17.69 -15.72
C ASN A 287 4.01 -16.65 -16.75
N ILE A 288 4.03 -15.37 -16.38
CA ILE A 288 4.01 -14.29 -17.36
C ILE A 288 5.48 -14.05 -17.68
N GLY A 289 5.87 -14.23 -18.95
CA GLY A 289 7.28 -14.16 -19.37
C GLY A 289 8.01 -12.92 -18.83
N HIS A 290 9.34 -13.00 -18.75
CA HIS A 290 10.26 -12.03 -18.14
C HIS A 290 9.66 -10.64 -17.83
N VAL A 291 9.27 -10.44 -16.57
CA VAL A 291 9.05 -9.09 -16.03
C VAL A 291 10.41 -8.44 -15.88
N THR A 292 10.69 -7.42 -16.68
CA THR A 292 11.96 -6.70 -16.62
C THR A 292 11.98 -5.86 -15.34
N GLN A 293 12.86 -6.20 -14.39
CA GLN A 293 13.00 -5.57 -13.06
C GLN A 293 13.26 -4.04 -13.08
N CYS A 294 13.55 -3.48 -14.27
CA CYS A 294 13.87 -2.07 -14.49
C CYS A 294 12.70 -1.23 -15.02
N GLU A 295 11.56 -1.83 -15.34
CA GLU A 295 10.38 -1.10 -15.80
C GLU A 295 9.29 -1.20 -14.74
N HIS A 296 8.66 -0.05 -14.44
CA HIS A 296 7.43 -0.03 -13.65
C HIS A 296 6.32 -0.65 -14.50
N GLU A 297 6.33 -1.97 -14.67
CA GLU A 297 5.32 -2.67 -15.44
C GLU A 297 3.97 -2.56 -14.71
N MET A 298 3.01 -2.04 -15.45
CA MET A 298 1.66 -1.77 -15.03
C MET A 298 0.74 -2.65 -15.88
N ILE A 299 0.20 -3.71 -15.29
CA ILE A 299 -0.71 -4.64 -15.97
C ILE A 299 -2.14 -4.13 -15.81
N MET A 300 -2.97 -4.20 -16.86
CA MET A 300 -4.32 -3.62 -16.87
C MET A 300 -5.43 -4.69 -16.90
N CYS A 301 -6.43 -4.57 -16.01
CA CYS A 301 -7.66 -5.36 -15.98
C CYS A 301 -8.93 -4.47 -15.99
N GLU A 302 -10.11 -5.05 -16.19
CA GLU A 302 -11.38 -4.33 -16.35
C GLU A 302 -12.19 -4.32 -15.04
N GLU A 303 -12.71 -3.16 -14.63
CA GLU A 303 -13.59 -3.02 -13.46
C GLU A 303 -15.05 -3.16 -13.93
N THR A 304 -15.81 -4.08 -13.32
CA THR A 304 -17.26 -4.11 -13.53
C THR A 304 -17.87 -3.17 -12.50
N LEU A 305 -18.41 -2.03 -12.97
CA LEU A 305 -19.24 -1.13 -12.17
C LEU A 305 -20.52 -1.86 -11.75
N LEU A 306 -20.45 -2.70 -10.74
CA LEU A 306 -21.63 -3.13 -10.00
C LEU A 306 -21.72 -2.24 -8.77
N SER A 307 -22.53 -1.21 -8.92
CA SER A 307 -22.99 -0.32 -7.86
C SER A 307 -23.74 -1.11 -6.79
N THR A 308 -23.39 -0.89 -5.51
CA THR A 308 -24.34 -0.72 -4.40
C THR A 308 -23.67 0.02 -3.26
#